data_AF-A0A0P6VZX4-F1
#
_entry.id   AF-A0A0P6VZX4-F1
#
_cell.length_a   1.000
_cell.length_b   1.000
_cell.length_c   1.000
_cell.angle_alpha   90.00
_cell.angle_beta   90.00
_cell.angle_gamma   90.00
#
_symmetry.space_group_name_H-M   'P 1'
#
loop_
_entity.id
_entity.type
_entity.pdbx_description
1 polymer ?
#
loop_
_entity_poly.entity_id
_entity_poly.type
_entity_poly.pdbx_seq_one_letter_code
_entity_poly.pdbx_strand_id
1 'polypeptide(L)'
;MPTGRLLVIYLCFSAVLLAGTLVGLSWTWIFILNALFLGLSLIDLTFSPSKKRVEVKRSIPDQMERGLDYTVELTIHNTSDRNMSYRLLDGTPQNFQVTFPLEGELAGHSTVKPSYDVVTPVRGDYQLTRLYFRYRSSLGLWEKQKTVETMDKVKVIPDLTETRKVLEDAQRFLLYEGVKIRKLQSGAGEFSKIRNYVVGDDPRKINWRQTAKLREVMTNEYEPEHGKYITILIDCGRMMGAELKKGNRLEKSLEAALTVTAAALQNGDYVSVLAFSKNVKVYIPPAKGMAHLQTILHRIYNLEVDAAESNYAAVLHYVQTVQKKRSLLLLFSDIHTFLHEDNALYYLQRLRRQHLFLMIGIEDELLVKRIKSEPVDEIQAMMKSMAQKQMLVKKREKSKWEKQGLLMVEAREEKLATTAVSYYIDLMNRGLV
;
A
#
# COMPACT_ATOMS: atom_id res chain seq x y z
N MET A 1 -10.21 34.22 22.77
CA MET A 1 -9.12 35.06 22.21
C MET A 1 -9.75 36.21 21.47
N PRO A 2 -9.25 37.45 21.63
CA PRO A 2 -9.70 38.58 20.83
C PRO A 2 -9.35 38.33 19.35
N THR A 3 -10.25 38.62 18.43
CA THR A 3 -9.96 38.49 16.99
C THR A 3 -9.21 39.72 16.48
N GLY A 4 -8.55 39.60 15.32
CA GLY A 4 -7.96 40.76 14.65
C GLY A 4 -8.99 41.87 14.35
N ARG A 5 -10.26 41.51 14.12
CA ARG A 5 -11.36 42.48 13.96
C ARG A 5 -11.57 43.31 15.20
N LEU A 6 -11.61 42.69 16.39
CA LEU A 6 -11.74 43.43 17.65
C LEU A 6 -10.58 44.40 17.86
N LEU A 7 -9.35 43.97 17.57
CA LEU A 7 -8.17 44.82 17.70
C LEU A 7 -8.21 46.01 16.74
N VAL A 8 -8.56 45.80 15.47
CA VAL A 8 -8.66 46.87 14.48
C VAL A 8 -9.77 47.86 14.84
N ILE A 9 -10.97 47.37 15.18
CA ILE A 9 -12.08 48.25 15.56
C ILE A 9 -11.72 49.04 16.82
N TYR A 10 -11.11 48.39 17.82
CA TYR A 10 -10.66 49.06 19.03
C TYR A 10 -9.59 50.12 18.76
N LEU A 11 -8.60 49.83 17.91
CA LEU A 11 -7.55 50.79 17.55
C LEU A 11 -8.11 51.98 16.78
N CYS A 12 -8.98 51.76 15.79
CA CYS A 12 -9.63 52.84 15.05
C CYS A 12 -10.50 53.69 15.96
N PHE A 13 -11.30 53.06 16.85
CA PHE A 13 -12.12 53.76 17.83
C PHE A 13 -11.26 54.59 18.80
N SER A 14 -10.18 54.00 19.31
CA SER A 14 -9.21 54.69 20.18
C SER A 14 -8.53 55.86 19.48
N ALA A 15 -8.13 55.70 18.21
CA ALA A 15 -7.48 56.75 17.42
C ALA A 15 -8.42 57.93 17.14
N VAL A 16 -9.69 57.67 16.83
CA VAL A 16 -10.72 58.71 16.66
C VAL A 16 -10.96 59.46 17.97
N LEU A 17 -11.06 58.75 19.09
CA LEU A 17 -11.20 59.39 20.41
C LEU A 17 -9.98 60.23 20.78
N LEU A 18 -8.77 59.78 20.42
CA LEU A 18 -7.53 60.50 20.66
C LEU A 18 -7.44 61.76 19.78
N ALA A 19 -7.85 61.70 18.51
CA ALA A 19 -7.98 62.88 17.66
C ALA A 19 -9.00 63.89 18.22
N GLY A 20 -10.03 63.43 18.92
CA GLY A 20 -10.99 64.28 19.63
C GLY A 20 -10.36 65.19 20.69
N THR A 21 -9.18 64.86 21.22
CA THR A 21 -8.44 65.78 22.13
C THR A 21 -8.12 67.12 21.48
N LEU A 22 -7.93 67.15 20.15
CA LEU A 22 -7.70 68.38 19.38
C LEU A 22 -8.92 69.31 19.36
N VAL A 23 -10.11 68.76 19.64
CA VAL A 23 -11.40 69.47 19.68
C VAL A 23 -11.86 69.68 21.13
N GLY A 24 -11.00 69.42 22.12
CA GLY A 24 -11.27 69.68 23.54
C GLY A 24 -11.91 68.53 24.32
N LEU A 25 -11.84 67.28 23.84
CA LEU A 25 -12.30 66.12 24.60
C LEU A 25 -11.40 65.86 25.83
N SER A 26 -12.00 65.76 27.02
CA SER A 26 -11.27 65.42 28.26
C SER A 26 -10.74 63.97 28.24
N TRP A 27 -9.54 63.76 28.80
CA TRP A 27 -8.95 62.44 29.00
C TRP A 27 -9.84 61.47 29.78
N THR A 28 -10.63 61.97 30.74
CA THR A 28 -11.57 61.15 31.51
C THR A 28 -12.62 60.49 30.61
N TRP A 29 -13.15 61.22 29.63
CA TRP A 29 -14.12 60.69 28.68
C TRP A 29 -13.51 59.64 27.75
N ILE A 30 -12.25 59.82 27.34
CA ILE A 30 -11.53 58.85 26.50
C ILE A 30 -11.39 57.52 27.22
N PHE A 31 -10.97 57.52 28.50
CA PHE A 31 -10.85 56.29 29.28
C PHE A 31 -12.21 55.63 29.51
N ILE A 32 -13.26 56.39 29.82
CA ILE A 32 -14.62 55.86 30.03
C ILE A 32 -15.15 55.20 28.76
N LEU A 33 -15.04 55.85 27.60
CA LEU A 33 -15.55 55.33 26.34
C LEU A 33 -14.81 54.08 25.86
N ASN A 34 -13.48 54.02 26.07
CA ASN A 34 -12.71 52.81 25.79
C ASN A 34 -13.07 51.65 26.73
N ALA A 35 -13.23 51.94 28.03
CA ALA A 35 -13.69 50.95 29.00
C ALA A 35 -15.10 50.44 28.66
N LEU A 36 -16.00 51.33 28.24
CA LEU A 36 -17.34 50.97 27.79
C LEU A 36 -17.30 50.09 26.54
N PHE A 37 -16.47 50.41 25.55
CA PHE A 37 -16.30 49.60 24.34
C PHE A 37 -15.79 48.20 24.68
N LEU A 38 -14.78 48.08 25.55
CA LEU A 38 -14.28 46.78 26.01
C LEU A 38 -15.37 46.00 26.76
N GLY A 39 -16.16 46.68 27.61
CA GLY A 39 -17.31 46.08 28.30
C GLY A 39 -18.36 45.55 27.33
N LEU A 40 -18.74 46.33 26.31
CA LEU A 40 -19.68 45.91 25.26
C LEU A 40 -19.11 44.74 24.44
N SER A 41 -17.80 44.73 24.19
CA SER A 41 -17.17 43.60 23.51
C SER A 41 -17.28 42.31 24.32
N LEU A 42 -17.20 42.37 25.66
CA LEU A 42 -17.36 41.19 26.52
C LEU A 42 -18.78 40.64 26.50
N ILE A 43 -19.78 41.47 26.25
CA ILE A 43 -21.17 41.02 26.08
C ILE A 43 -21.26 40.07 24.86
N ASP A 44 -20.59 40.37 23.75
CA ASP A 44 -20.50 39.47 22.58
C ASP A 44 -19.86 38.11 22.93
N LEU A 45 -18.88 38.10 23.85
CA LEU A 45 -18.30 36.86 24.35
C LEU A 45 -19.33 36.02 25.14
N THR A 46 -20.22 36.65 25.90
CA THR A 46 -21.28 35.94 26.65
C THR A 46 -22.35 35.34 25.74
N PHE A 47 -22.64 35.98 24.60
CA PHE A 47 -23.57 35.45 23.59
C PHE A 47 -23.01 34.29 22.78
N SER A 48 -21.69 34.06 22.81
CA SER A 48 -21.08 32.96 22.07
C SER A 48 -21.37 31.58 22.72
N PRO A 49 -21.67 30.55 21.91
CA PRO A 49 -21.99 29.20 22.38
C PRO A 49 -21.01 28.65 23.44
N SER A 50 -21.55 27.93 24.42
CA SER A 50 -20.74 27.18 25.39
C SER A 50 -20.04 26.01 24.70
N LYS A 51 -18.79 25.72 25.09
CA LYS A 51 -18.00 24.60 24.53
C LYS A 51 -18.71 23.25 24.69
N LYS A 52 -19.57 23.09 25.70
CA LYS A 52 -20.32 21.85 25.95
C LYS A 52 -21.46 21.62 24.94
N ARG A 53 -21.96 22.68 24.28
CA ARG A 53 -23.09 22.62 23.34
C ARG A 53 -22.69 22.35 21.89
N VAL A 54 -21.41 22.14 21.63
CA VAL A 54 -20.92 21.79 20.30
C VAL A 54 -20.28 20.41 20.36
N GLU A 55 -20.85 19.45 19.66
CA GLU A 55 -20.28 18.11 19.52
C GLU A 55 -19.64 17.97 18.14
N VAL A 56 -18.44 17.39 18.08
CA VAL A 56 -17.74 17.14 16.81
C VAL A 56 -17.37 15.66 16.81
N LYS A 57 -17.75 14.95 15.75
CA LYS A 57 -17.40 13.55 15.52
C LYS A 57 -16.72 13.42 14.16
N ARG A 58 -15.70 12.57 14.10
CA ARG A 58 -15.06 12.18 12.84
C ARG A 58 -15.57 10.82 12.41
N SER A 59 -15.81 10.68 11.12
CA SER A 59 -16.09 9.42 10.45
C SER A 59 -14.99 9.19 9.43
N ILE A 60 -14.15 8.19 9.68
CA ILE A 60 -12.97 7.86 8.89
C ILE A 60 -12.95 6.35 8.64
N PRO A 61 -12.55 5.86 7.45
CA PRO A 61 -12.45 4.42 7.21
C PRO A 61 -11.34 3.78 8.05
N ASP A 62 -11.55 2.53 8.47
CA ASP A 62 -10.56 1.75 9.23
C ASP A 62 -9.27 1.46 8.42
N GLN A 63 -9.39 1.47 7.09
CA GLN A 63 -8.30 1.22 6.15
C GLN A 63 -8.32 2.21 5.00
N MET A 64 -7.14 2.70 4.64
CA MET A 64 -6.88 3.53 3.46
C MET A 64 -5.76 2.90 2.64
N GLU A 65 -5.80 3.08 1.33
CA GLU A 65 -4.73 2.68 0.43
C GLU A 65 -3.77 3.83 0.19
N ARG A 66 -2.48 3.48 0.14
CA ARG A 66 -1.41 4.44 -0.07
C ARG A 66 -1.58 5.17 -1.40
N GLY A 67 -1.56 6.49 -1.36
CA GLY A 67 -1.52 7.36 -2.54
C GLY A 67 -2.86 7.50 -3.29
N LEU A 68 -3.96 6.97 -2.74
CA LEU A 68 -5.31 7.23 -3.24
C LEU A 68 -5.99 8.32 -2.40
N ASP A 69 -6.95 9.00 -3.03
CA ASP A 69 -7.79 10.01 -2.40
C ASP A 69 -8.90 9.35 -1.56
N TYR A 70 -9.01 9.74 -0.30
CA TYR A 70 -10.12 9.37 0.58
C TYR A 70 -10.81 10.62 1.11
N THR A 71 -12.13 10.59 1.18
CA THR A 71 -12.91 11.66 1.80
C THR A 71 -13.22 11.31 3.26
N VAL A 72 -12.84 12.19 4.18
CA VAL A 72 -13.16 12.07 5.61
C VAL A 72 -14.31 13.01 5.93
N GLU A 73 -15.34 12.48 6.58
CA GLU A 73 -16.50 13.26 6.99
C GLU A 73 -16.42 13.64 8.47
N LEU A 74 -16.79 14.88 8.77
CA LEU A 74 -16.87 15.39 10.13
C LEU A 74 -18.30 15.81 10.41
N THR A 75 -18.91 15.27 11.45
CA THR A 75 -20.25 15.69 11.90
C THR A 75 -20.11 16.69 13.03
N ILE A 76 -20.61 17.91 12.81
CA ILE A 76 -20.60 18.99 13.80
C ILE A 76 -22.05 19.27 14.20
N HIS A 77 -22.37 19.07 15.47
CA HIS A 77 -23.70 19.28 16.03
C HIS A 77 -23.70 20.49 16.98
N ASN A 78 -24.56 21.46 16.71
CA ASN A 78 -24.77 22.64 17.55
C ASN A 78 -26.11 22.54 18.29
N THR A 79 -26.07 22.34 19.61
CA THR A 79 -27.26 22.34 20.48
C THR A 79 -27.57 23.71 21.09
N SER A 80 -26.86 24.76 20.68
CA SER A 80 -27.15 26.12 21.12
C SER A 80 -28.15 26.80 20.19
N ASP A 81 -28.87 27.80 20.70
CA ASP A 81 -29.81 28.63 19.94
C ASP A 81 -29.10 29.69 19.06
N ARG A 82 -27.77 29.65 19.00
CA ARG A 82 -26.94 30.72 18.41
C ARG A 82 -26.20 30.21 17.19
N ASN A 83 -26.16 31.05 16.16
CA ASN A 83 -25.37 30.82 14.97
C ASN A 83 -23.88 31.10 15.27
N MET A 84 -23.01 30.35 14.64
CA MET A 84 -21.57 30.55 14.73
C MET A 84 -20.89 30.28 13.40
N SER A 85 -19.82 31.04 13.11
CA SER A 85 -18.84 30.64 12.10
C SER A 85 -17.75 29.80 12.77
N TYR A 86 -17.30 28.77 12.08
CA TYR A 86 -16.29 27.85 12.59
C TYR A 86 -15.11 27.68 11.64
N ARG A 87 -13.99 27.29 12.23
CA ARG A 87 -12.77 26.81 11.57
C ARG A 87 -12.37 25.51 12.22
N LEU A 88 -12.27 24.46 11.44
CA LEU A 88 -11.93 23.12 11.91
C LEU A 88 -10.61 22.69 11.28
N LEU A 89 -9.73 22.16 12.12
CA LEU A 89 -8.49 21.50 11.73
C LEU A 89 -8.46 20.11 12.37
N ASP A 90 -8.28 19.08 11.57
CA ASP A 90 -8.05 17.72 12.09
C ASP A 90 -6.55 17.55 12.42
N GLY A 91 -6.24 17.00 13.58
CA GLY A 91 -4.90 16.64 14.00
C GLY A 91 -4.40 15.37 13.29
N THR A 92 -4.31 15.43 11.96
CA THR A 92 -3.77 14.34 11.14
C THR A 92 -2.24 14.22 11.27
N PRO A 93 -1.66 13.02 11.05
CA PRO A 93 -0.22 12.83 10.94
C PRO A 93 0.41 13.76 9.89
N GLN A 94 1.69 14.15 10.09
CA GLN A 94 2.38 15.12 9.23
C GLN A 94 2.54 14.67 7.77
N ASN A 95 2.58 13.36 7.53
CA ASN A 95 2.71 12.80 6.21
C ASN A 95 1.37 12.76 5.44
N PHE A 96 0.23 13.00 6.08
CA PHE A 96 -1.06 13.05 5.40
C PHE A 96 -1.16 14.37 4.64
N GLN A 97 -1.50 14.28 3.35
CA GLN A 97 -1.71 15.45 2.51
C GLN A 97 -3.18 15.85 2.62
N VAL A 98 -3.43 16.96 3.30
CA VAL A 98 -4.77 17.47 3.63
C VAL A 98 -4.81 18.98 3.41
N THR A 99 -5.98 19.48 3.04
CA THR A 99 -6.21 20.93 2.88
C THR A 99 -7.03 21.46 4.05
N PHE A 100 -6.43 22.33 4.86
CA PHE A 100 -7.05 22.95 6.03
C PHE A 100 -6.76 24.46 6.08
N PRO A 101 -7.53 25.26 6.84
CA PRO A 101 -8.68 24.88 7.67
C PRO A 101 -9.98 24.68 6.86
N LEU A 102 -10.89 23.87 7.41
CA LEU A 102 -12.27 23.83 6.94
C LEU A 102 -13.05 24.97 7.59
N GLU A 103 -13.65 25.83 6.79
CA GLU A 103 -14.43 26.98 7.27
C GLU A 103 -15.90 26.83 6.90
N GLY A 104 -16.79 27.30 7.75
CA GLY A 104 -18.21 27.28 7.46
C GLY A 104 -19.07 27.99 8.50
N GLU A 105 -20.37 28.03 8.25
CA GLU A 105 -21.37 28.55 9.17
C GLU A 105 -22.22 27.41 9.73
N LEU A 106 -22.62 27.58 10.99
CA LEU A 106 -23.39 26.60 11.74
C LEU A 106 -24.52 27.32 12.47
N ALA A 107 -25.74 27.08 12.01
CA ALA A 107 -26.93 27.65 12.64
C ALA A 107 -27.20 27.02 14.02
N GLY A 108 -27.99 27.69 14.84
CA GLY A 108 -28.50 27.11 16.08
C GLY A 108 -29.32 25.84 15.83
N HIS A 109 -29.24 24.86 16.74
CA HIS A 109 -29.95 23.56 16.66
C HIS A 109 -29.78 22.82 15.34
N SER A 110 -28.63 22.99 14.68
CA SER A 110 -28.36 22.39 13.38
C SER A 110 -27.13 21.49 13.40
N THR A 111 -27.07 20.63 12.40
CA THR A 111 -25.95 19.72 12.17
C THR A 111 -25.41 19.97 10.78
N VAL A 112 -24.09 20.09 10.67
CA VAL A 112 -23.40 20.18 9.39
C VAL A 112 -22.41 19.04 9.27
N LYS A 113 -22.19 18.58 8.03
CA LYS A 113 -21.27 17.49 7.71
C LYS A 113 -20.20 17.95 6.72
N PRO A 114 -19.26 18.83 7.12
CA PRO A 114 -18.14 19.15 6.25
C PRO A 114 -17.28 17.91 6.03
N SER A 115 -16.70 17.82 4.83
CA SER A 115 -15.76 16.78 4.46
C SER A 115 -14.46 17.40 3.93
N TYR A 116 -13.38 16.63 3.99
CA TYR A 116 -12.12 16.97 3.36
C TYR A 116 -11.50 15.74 2.72
N ASP A 117 -10.74 15.96 1.66
CA ASP A 117 -9.98 14.91 0.99
C ASP A 117 -8.59 14.77 1.62
N VAL A 118 -8.15 13.52 1.75
CA VAL A 118 -6.86 13.14 2.30
C VAL A 118 -6.16 12.14 1.39
N VAL A 119 -4.86 12.37 1.16
CA VAL A 119 -3.97 11.39 0.52
C VAL A 119 -2.93 10.94 1.53
N THR A 120 -2.72 9.63 1.59
CA THR A 120 -1.76 8.99 2.51
C THR A 120 -0.57 8.42 1.74
N PRO A 121 0.57 9.13 1.64
CA PRO A 121 1.70 8.70 0.82
C PRO A 121 2.53 7.57 1.42
N VAL A 122 2.45 7.34 2.74
CA VAL A 122 3.27 6.36 3.48
C VAL A 122 2.35 5.36 4.19
N ARG A 123 2.67 4.07 4.08
CA ARG A 123 1.95 2.99 4.77
C ARG A 123 2.15 3.04 6.27
N GLY A 124 1.35 2.26 6.99
CA GLY A 124 1.53 2.02 8.42
C GLY A 124 0.25 2.20 9.23
N ASP A 125 0.41 2.10 10.54
CA ASP A 125 -0.69 2.28 11.50
C ASP A 125 -0.68 3.70 12.03
N TYR A 126 -1.79 4.42 11.82
CA TYR A 126 -1.95 5.80 12.25
C TYR A 126 -3.05 5.92 13.31
N GLN A 127 -2.83 6.82 14.26
CA GLN A 127 -3.79 7.17 15.29
C GLN A 127 -4.06 8.66 15.21
N LEU A 128 -5.32 9.02 15.01
CA LEU A 128 -5.74 10.40 14.99
C LEU A 128 -6.45 10.71 16.30
N THR A 129 -5.85 11.59 17.10
CA THR A 129 -6.22 11.73 18.52
C THR A 129 -7.00 12.99 18.86
N ARG A 130 -6.94 14.02 18.01
CA ARG A 130 -7.44 15.35 18.35
C ARG A 130 -8.06 16.04 17.14
N LEU A 131 -9.18 16.70 17.37
CA LEU A 131 -9.79 17.68 16.46
C LEU A 131 -9.71 19.06 17.10
N TYR A 132 -9.27 20.06 16.34
CA TYR A 132 -9.18 21.44 16.77
C TYR A 132 -10.33 22.24 16.16
N PHE A 133 -11.31 22.58 16.98
CA PHE A 133 -12.48 23.35 16.58
C PHE A 133 -12.39 24.77 17.15
N ARG A 134 -12.33 25.76 16.25
CA ARG A 134 -12.41 27.18 16.61
C ARG A 134 -13.71 27.75 16.09
N TYR A 135 -14.36 28.58 16.88
CA TYR A 135 -15.59 29.24 16.49
C TYR A 135 -15.65 30.66 17.01
N ARG A 136 -16.29 31.53 16.23
CA ARG A 136 -16.40 32.96 16.54
C ARG A 136 -17.72 33.27 17.24
N SER A 137 -17.72 34.35 18.02
CA SER A 137 -18.93 34.97 18.57
C SER A 137 -19.81 35.56 17.47
N SER A 138 -21.05 35.93 17.81
CA SER A 138 -22.04 36.40 16.84
C SER A 138 -21.61 37.69 16.12
N LEU A 139 -20.93 38.61 16.79
CA LEU A 139 -20.34 39.81 16.16
C LEU A 139 -18.91 39.57 15.63
N GLY A 140 -18.35 38.38 15.84
CA GLY A 140 -17.01 38.01 15.38
C GLY A 140 -15.85 38.70 16.12
N LEU A 141 -16.11 39.33 17.27
CA LEU A 141 -15.10 40.01 18.08
C LEU A 141 -14.22 39.04 18.87
N TRP A 142 -14.77 37.87 19.21
CA TRP A 142 -14.10 36.86 19.99
C TRP A 142 -14.06 35.51 19.28
N GLU A 143 -13.00 34.76 19.54
CA GLU A 143 -12.84 33.38 19.11
C GLU A 143 -12.69 32.45 20.33
N LYS A 144 -13.45 31.36 20.34
CA LYS A 144 -13.33 30.27 21.31
C LYS A 144 -12.72 29.06 20.62
N GLN A 145 -11.85 28.35 21.35
CA GLN A 145 -11.27 27.09 20.90
C GLN A 145 -11.75 25.93 21.79
N LYS A 146 -12.12 24.83 21.13
CA LYS A 146 -12.41 23.53 21.72
C LYS A 146 -11.50 22.49 21.06
N THR A 147 -10.76 21.74 21.87
CA THR A 147 -10.08 20.53 21.42
C THR A 147 -10.97 19.35 21.76
N VAL A 148 -11.29 18.52 20.77
CA VAL A 148 -12.04 17.28 20.97
C VAL A 148 -11.04 16.13 20.91
N GLU A 149 -11.00 15.34 21.97
CA GLU A 149 -10.16 14.14 22.02
C GLU A 149 -10.97 12.98 21.44
N THR A 150 -10.38 12.30 20.45
CA THR A 150 -10.90 11.13 19.76
C THR A 150 -9.81 10.06 19.70
N MET A 151 -10.14 8.80 19.42
CA MET A 151 -9.13 7.73 19.29
C MET A 151 -9.43 6.89 18.06
N ASP A 152 -9.33 7.50 16.89
CA ASP A 152 -9.59 6.80 15.63
C ASP A 152 -8.28 6.21 15.10
N LYS A 153 -8.33 4.93 14.71
CA LYS A 153 -7.19 4.19 14.17
C LYS A 153 -7.43 3.93 12.70
N VAL A 154 -6.42 4.21 11.88
CA VAL A 154 -6.48 3.98 10.44
C VAL A 154 -5.24 3.23 10.00
N LYS A 155 -5.43 2.18 9.22
CA LYS A 155 -4.33 1.43 8.60
C LYS A 155 -4.14 1.90 7.17
N VAL A 156 -2.95 2.35 6.83
CA VAL A 156 -2.59 2.65 5.44
C VAL A 156 -1.91 1.42 4.84
N ILE A 157 -2.59 0.77 3.91
CA ILE A 157 -2.16 -0.46 3.23
C ILE A 157 -1.55 -0.14 1.83
N PRO A 158 -0.86 -1.09 1.18
CA PRO A 158 -0.42 -0.91 -0.21
C PRO A 158 -1.57 -0.61 -1.16
N ASP A 159 -1.27 0.05 -2.28
CA ASP A 159 -2.24 0.29 -3.36
C ASP A 159 -2.67 -1.05 -3.99
N LEU A 160 -3.95 -1.37 -3.94
CA LEU A 160 -4.52 -2.61 -4.47
C LEU A 160 -5.23 -2.40 -5.81
N THR A 161 -5.06 -1.26 -6.46
CA THR A 161 -5.75 -0.91 -7.71
C THR A 161 -5.52 -1.96 -8.80
N GLU A 162 -4.27 -2.36 -9.05
CA GLU A 162 -3.96 -3.41 -10.04
C GLU A 162 -4.43 -4.79 -9.59
N THR A 163 -4.40 -5.07 -8.29
CA THR A 163 -4.93 -6.31 -7.71
C THR A 163 -6.43 -6.44 -7.96
N ARG A 164 -7.21 -5.38 -7.73
CA ARG A 164 -8.65 -5.36 -8.01
C ARG A 164 -8.95 -5.59 -9.49
N LYS A 165 -8.25 -4.87 -10.38
CA LYS A 165 -8.42 -5.04 -11.84
C LYS A 165 -8.22 -6.49 -12.27
N VAL A 166 -7.16 -7.14 -11.78
CA VAL A 166 -6.88 -8.55 -12.11
C VAL A 166 -7.97 -9.48 -11.58
N LEU A 167 -8.47 -9.26 -10.36
CA LEU A 167 -9.55 -10.07 -9.78
C LEU A 167 -10.88 -9.91 -10.53
N GLU A 168 -11.18 -8.70 -11.00
CA GLU A 168 -12.37 -8.39 -11.82
C GLU A 168 -12.26 -9.02 -13.22
N ASP A 169 -11.11 -8.91 -13.87
CA ASP A 169 -10.87 -9.45 -15.22
C ASP A 169 -10.82 -10.99 -15.24
N ALA A 170 -10.42 -11.64 -14.15
CA ALA A 170 -10.33 -13.10 -14.05
C ALA A 170 -11.65 -13.84 -14.27
N GLN A 171 -12.81 -13.20 -14.07
CA GLN A 171 -14.10 -13.77 -14.50
C GLN A 171 -14.16 -14.00 -16.02
N ARG A 172 -13.43 -13.22 -16.82
CA ARG A 172 -13.27 -13.44 -18.28
C ARG A 172 -12.29 -14.55 -18.61
N PHE A 173 -11.28 -14.80 -17.76
CA PHE A 173 -10.31 -15.88 -17.99
C PHE A 173 -10.94 -17.27 -17.80
N LEU A 174 -11.91 -17.41 -16.89
CA LEU A 174 -12.70 -18.64 -16.72
C LEU A 174 -13.56 -18.97 -17.96
N LEU A 175 -14.03 -17.97 -18.70
CA LEU A 175 -14.75 -18.17 -19.97
C LEU A 175 -13.85 -18.73 -21.09
N TYR A 176 -12.52 -18.53 -21.01
CA TYR A 176 -11.55 -19.09 -21.96
C TYR A 176 -11.01 -20.48 -21.55
N GLU A 177 -11.10 -20.88 -20.28
CA GLU A 177 -10.71 -22.23 -19.85
C GLU A 177 -11.66 -23.33 -20.36
N GLY A 178 -12.86 -22.99 -20.83
CA GLY A 178 -13.81 -23.93 -21.43
C GLY A 178 -13.34 -24.64 -22.72
N VAL A 179 -12.15 -24.32 -23.26
CA VAL A 179 -11.68 -24.86 -24.55
C VAL A 179 -10.32 -25.59 -24.46
N LYS A 180 -9.57 -25.50 -23.36
CA LYS A 180 -8.32 -26.25 -23.22
C LYS A 180 -8.54 -27.52 -22.42
N ILE A 181 -8.89 -28.60 -23.13
CA ILE A 181 -8.70 -29.97 -22.65
C ILE A 181 -7.22 -30.10 -22.24
N ARG A 182 -6.94 -29.99 -20.94
CA ARG A 182 -5.60 -30.20 -20.40
C ARG A 182 -5.17 -31.61 -20.81
N LYS A 183 -4.08 -31.69 -21.57
CA LYS A 183 -3.54 -32.96 -22.07
C LYS A 183 -3.22 -33.82 -20.84
N LEU A 184 -4.06 -34.83 -20.62
CA LEU A 184 -4.02 -35.73 -19.48
C LEU A 184 -2.65 -36.45 -19.47
N GLN A 185 -1.69 -35.97 -18.68
CA GLN A 185 -0.49 -36.75 -18.42
C GLN A 185 -0.87 -37.84 -17.43
N SER A 186 -1.17 -39.01 -17.99
CA SER A 186 -1.35 -40.25 -17.25
C SER A 186 -0.12 -40.49 -16.35
N GLY A 187 -0.26 -40.29 -15.04
CA GLY A 187 0.74 -40.80 -14.08
C GLY A 187 0.97 -40.01 -12.79
N ALA A 188 0.66 -38.71 -12.74
CA ALA A 188 0.90 -37.88 -11.55
C ALA A 188 -0.35 -37.05 -11.20
N GLY A 189 -0.99 -37.39 -10.09
CA GLY A 189 -2.22 -36.75 -9.62
C GLY A 189 -2.54 -37.17 -8.19
N GLU A 190 -3.49 -36.49 -7.55
CA GLU A 190 -4.01 -36.90 -6.26
C GLU A 190 -5.01 -38.04 -6.45
N PHE A 191 -4.99 -39.02 -5.54
CA PHE A 191 -5.93 -40.13 -5.57
C PHE A 191 -7.36 -39.59 -5.47
N SER A 192 -8.19 -39.85 -6.47
CA SER A 192 -9.59 -39.43 -6.50
C SER A 192 -10.48 -40.57 -5.98
N LYS A 193 -10.47 -41.72 -6.67
CA LYS A 193 -11.30 -42.87 -6.33
C LYS A 193 -10.76 -44.18 -6.90
N ILE A 194 -11.32 -45.31 -6.44
CA ILE A 194 -11.08 -46.62 -7.04
C ILE A 194 -12.27 -46.94 -7.96
N ARG A 195 -12.00 -47.35 -9.20
CA ARG A 195 -13.02 -47.80 -10.14
C ARG A 195 -12.65 -49.12 -10.81
N ASN A 196 -13.60 -49.73 -11.50
CA ASN A 196 -13.34 -50.94 -12.29
C ASN A 196 -12.34 -50.61 -13.43
N TYR A 197 -11.39 -51.51 -13.64
CA TYR A 197 -10.43 -51.44 -14.73
C TYR A 197 -11.14 -51.63 -16.07
N VAL A 198 -10.81 -50.77 -17.03
CA VAL A 198 -11.32 -50.85 -18.40
C VAL A 198 -10.13 -51.08 -19.34
N VAL A 199 -10.37 -51.83 -20.41
CA VAL A 199 -9.36 -52.09 -21.44
C VAL A 199 -8.88 -50.76 -22.03
N GLY A 200 -7.60 -50.45 -21.85
CA GLY A 200 -6.98 -49.16 -22.19
C GLY A 200 -6.42 -48.40 -20.98
N ASP A 201 -6.79 -48.80 -19.77
CA ASP A 201 -6.19 -48.27 -18.54
C ASP A 201 -4.74 -48.74 -18.37
N ASP A 202 -3.89 -47.91 -17.75
CA ASP A 202 -2.51 -48.25 -17.44
C ASP A 202 -2.43 -49.36 -16.38
N PRO A 203 -1.85 -50.54 -16.68
CA PRO A 203 -1.75 -51.66 -15.73
C PRO A 203 -0.98 -51.32 -14.45
N ARG A 204 -0.13 -50.28 -14.47
CA ARG A 204 0.61 -49.82 -13.28
C ARG A 204 -0.28 -49.21 -12.21
N LYS A 205 -1.50 -48.80 -12.56
CA LYS A 205 -2.47 -48.19 -11.64
C LYS A 205 -3.43 -49.21 -11.02
N ILE A 206 -3.28 -50.50 -11.32
CA ILE A 206 -4.10 -51.56 -10.74
C ILE A 206 -3.91 -51.59 -9.23
N ASN A 207 -5.01 -51.50 -8.49
CA ASN A 207 -5.02 -51.60 -7.05
C ASN A 207 -5.14 -53.07 -6.64
N TRP A 208 -4.01 -53.77 -6.57
CA TRP A 208 -3.97 -55.20 -6.24
C TRP A 208 -4.66 -55.55 -4.93
N ARG A 209 -4.62 -54.65 -3.94
CA ARG A 209 -5.27 -54.84 -2.64
C ARG A 209 -6.80 -54.86 -2.78
N GLN A 210 -7.36 -53.92 -3.53
CA GLN A 210 -8.81 -53.85 -3.73
C GLN A 210 -9.30 -54.92 -4.70
N THR A 211 -8.51 -55.24 -5.73
CA THR A 211 -8.75 -56.35 -6.66
C THR A 211 -8.86 -57.69 -5.92
N ALA A 212 -7.96 -57.96 -4.98
CA ALA A 212 -8.01 -59.19 -4.18
C ALA A 212 -9.27 -59.30 -3.31
N LYS A 213 -9.80 -58.17 -2.84
CA LYS A 213 -11.00 -58.13 -1.98
C LYS A 213 -12.30 -58.30 -2.77
N LEU A 214 -12.40 -57.63 -3.92
CA LEU A 214 -13.64 -57.61 -4.74
C LEU A 214 -13.67 -58.70 -5.81
N ARG A 215 -12.55 -59.40 -6.06
CA ARG A 215 -12.37 -60.39 -7.14
C ARG A 215 -12.64 -59.84 -8.55
N GLU A 216 -12.60 -58.52 -8.70
CA GLU A 216 -12.68 -57.79 -9.97
C GLU A 216 -11.45 -56.88 -10.10
N VAL A 217 -10.93 -56.69 -11.31
CA VAL A 217 -9.73 -55.85 -11.51
C VAL A 217 -10.08 -54.38 -11.27
N MET A 218 -9.53 -53.81 -10.20
CA MET A 218 -9.75 -52.42 -9.80
C MET A 218 -8.53 -51.56 -10.15
N THR A 219 -8.77 -50.31 -10.57
CA THR A 219 -7.73 -49.33 -10.87
C THR A 219 -7.90 -48.07 -10.04
N ASN A 220 -6.79 -47.47 -9.62
CA ASN A 220 -6.78 -46.17 -8.96
C ASN A 220 -6.95 -45.07 -10.01
N GLU A 221 -7.99 -44.25 -9.84
CA GLU A 221 -8.21 -43.05 -10.61
C GLU A 221 -7.56 -41.86 -9.88
N TYR A 222 -6.75 -41.11 -10.61
CA TYR A 222 -6.06 -39.94 -10.09
C TYR A 222 -6.59 -38.71 -10.80
N GLU A 223 -7.00 -37.71 -10.04
CA GLU A 223 -7.28 -36.39 -10.57
C GLU A 223 -5.97 -35.58 -10.63
N PRO A 224 -5.81 -34.67 -11.61
CA PRO A 224 -4.66 -33.78 -11.64
C PRO A 224 -4.48 -33.09 -10.28
N GLU A 225 -3.24 -32.96 -9.79
CA GLU A 225 -2.97 -32.19 -8.56
C GLU A 225 -3.56 -30.78 -8.74
N HIS A 226 -4.54 -30.44 -7.89
CA HIS A 226 -5.19 -29.15 -7.98
C HIS A 226 -4.29 -28.10 -7.34
N GLY A 227 -3.90 -27.08 -8.11
CA GLY A 227 -3.14 -25.92 -7.63
C GLY A 227 -1.64 -26.16 -7.46
N LYS A 228 -0.83 -25.33 -8.11
CA LYS A 228 0.63 -25.30 -7.97
C LYS A 228 1.04 -24.56 -6.70
N TYR A 229 2.27 -24.76 -6.25
CA TYR A 229 2.83 -23.99 -5.14
C TYR A 229 3.57 -22.77 -5.68
N ILE A 230 3.18 -21.58 -5.24
CA ILE A 230 3.83 -20.32 -5.56
C ILE A 230 4.42 -19.76 -4.27
N THR A 231 5.69 -19.38 -4.31
CA THR A 231 6.39 -18.77 -3.17
C THR A 231 6.83 -17.38 -3.58
N ILE A 232 6.22 -16.37 -2.97
CA ILE A 232 6.53 -14.96 -3.21
C ILE A 232 7.63 -14.56 -2.23
N LEU A 233 8.79 -14.15 -2.75
CA LEU A 233 9.91 -13.63 -1.97
C LEU A 233 9.96 -12.11 -2.16
N ILE A 234 9.85 -11.35 -1.07
CA ILE A 234 9.82 -9.89 -1.08
C ILE A 234 11.06 -9.36 -0.36
N ASP A 235 11.92 -8.71 -1.14
CA ASP A 235 13.11 -8.05 -0.59
C ASP A 235 12.71 -6.72 0.07
N CYS A 236 13.23 -6.48 1.27
CA CYS A 236 13.05 -5.29 2.09
C CYS A 236 14.38 -4.65 2.47
N GLY A 237 15.50 -5.00 1.83
CA GLY A 237 16.81 -4.39 2.13
C GLY A 237 17.01 -3.01 1.53
N ARG A 238 18.17 -2.41 1.82
CA ARG A 238 18.53 -1.01 1.52
C ARG A 238 18.20 -0.56 0.10
N MET A 239 18.48 -1.40 -0.88
CA MET A 239 18.30 -1.09 -2.31
C MET A 239 16.84 -1.02 -2.73
N MET A 240 15.92 -1.56 -1.93
CA MET A 240 14.47 -1.44 -2.13
C MET A 240 13.93 -0.08 -1.67
N GLY A 241 14.73 0.70 -0.94
CA GLY A 241 14.42 2.08 -0.55
C GLY A 241 14.68 3.12 -1.63
N ALA A 242 15.25 2.73 -2.78
CA ALA A 242 15.47 3.68 -3.87
C ALA A 242 14.14 4.32 -4.32
N GLU A 243 14.11 5.65 -4.34
CA GLU A 243 12.93 6.42 -4.74
C GLU A 243 12.65 6.27 -6.23
N LEU A 244 11.37 6.19 -6.55
CA LEU A 244 10.85 6.15 -7.90
C LEU A 244 9.93 7.38 -8.13
N LYS A 245 9.22 7.46 -9.26
CA LYS A 245 8.30 8.58 -9.47
C LYS A 245 7.13 8.55 -8.48
N LYS A 246 6.67 7.35 -8.12
CA LYS A 246 5.56 7.14 -7.18
C LYS A 246 5.92 6.11 -6.10
N GLY A 247 6.47 6.59 -4.99
CA GLY A 247 6.93 5.76 -3.87
C GLY A 247 8.35 5.25 -4.07
N ASN A 248 8.69 4.13 -3.45
CA ASN A 248 9.99 3.47 -3.59
C ASN A 248 9.84 2.08 -4.24
N ARG A 249 10.97 1.40 -4.46
CA ARG A 249 10.96 0.06 -5.06
C ARG A 249 10.21 -0.97 -4.23
N LEU A 250 10.32 -0.94 -2.89
CA LEU A 250 9.56 -1.83 -2.01
C LEU A 250 8.05 -1.66 -2.19
N GLU A 251 7.56 -0.42 -2.27
CA GLU A 251 6.13 -0.15 -2.49
C GLU A 251 5.63 -0.82 -3.78
N LYS A 252 6.32 -0.56 -4.90
CA LYS A 252 5.93 -1.13 -6.20
C LYS A 252 6.07 -2.65 -6.24
N SER A 253 7.12 -3.19 -5.61
CA SER A 253 7.30 -4.63 -5.47
C SER A 253 6.20 -5.28 -4.64
N LEU A 254 5.73 -4.65 -3.57
CA LEU A 254 4.61 -5.16 -2.76
C LEU A 254 3.28 -5.14 -3.53
N GLU A 255 2.99 -4.06 -4.26
CA GLU A 255 1.81 -3.98 -5.14
C GLU A 255 1.82 -5.10 -6.20
N ALA A 256 2.96 -5.33 -6.86
CA ALA A 256 3.12 -6.38 -7.84
C ALA A 256 3.03 -7.79 -7.23
N ALA A 257 3.67 -8.00 -6.08
CA ALA A 257 3.63 -9.26 -5.33
C ALA A 257 2.20 -9.62 -4.88
N LEU A 258 1.45 -8.65 -4.37
CA LEU A 258 0.04 -8.83 -3.99
C LEU A 258 -0.85 -9.11 -5.19
N THR A 259 -0.61 -8.44 -6.31
CA THR A 259 -1.34 -8.67 -7.56
C THR A 259 -1.13 -10.11 -8.08
N VAL A 260 0.11 -10.60 -8.09
CA VAL A 260 0.39 -12.00 -8.47
C VAL A 260 -0.19 -12.99 -7.45
N THR A 261 -0.10 -12.67 -6.16
CA THR A 261 -0.70 -13.47 -5.09
C THR A 261 -2.20 -13.65 -5.30
N ALA A 262 -2.91 -12.56 -5.61
CA ALA A 262 -4.34 -12.57 -5.88
C ALA A 262 -4.68 -13.42 -7.12
N ALA A 263 -3.94 -13.21 -8.22
CA ALA A 263 -4.09 -14.02 -9.44
C ALA A 263 -3.89 -15.52 -9.18
N ALA A 264 -2.83 -15.89 -8.45
CA ALA A 264 -2.51 -17.27 -8.13
C ALA A 264 -3.54 -17.91 -7.21
N LEU A 265 -3.95 -17.23 -6.14
CA LEU A 265 -4.97 -17.73 -5.22
C LEU A 265 -6.34 -17.89 -5.92
N GLN A 266 -6.65 -17.01 -6.87
CA GLN A 266 -7.88 -17.10 -7.66
C GLN A 266 -7.84 -18.27 -8.66
N ASN A 267 -6.67 -18.56 -9.22
CA ASN A 267 -6.41 -19.74 -10.03
C ASN A 267 -6.39 -21.06 -9.20
N GLY A 268 -6.59 -20.97 -7.89
CA GLY A 268 -6.61 -22.12 -6.99
C GLY A 268 -5.22 -22.66 -6.65
N ASP A 269 -4.16 -21.87 -6.79
CA ASP A 269 -2.79 -22.21 -6.42
C ASP A 269 -2.52 -21.99 -4.91
N TYR A 270 -1.61 -22.77 -4.33
CA TYR A 270 -1.11 -22.56 -2.98
C TYR A 270 -0.10 -21.41 -2.97
N VAL A 271 -0.34 -20.34 -2.22
CA VAL A 271 0.60 -19.22 -2.13
C VAL A 271 1.20 -19.11 -0.75
N SER A 272 2.53 -19.05 -0.70
CA SER A 272 3.32 -18.70 0.48
C SER A 272 4.06 -17.39 0.23
N VAL A 273 4.32 -16.63 1.30
CA VAL A 273 5.02 -15.35 1.21
C VAL A 273 6.16 -15.32 2.22
N LEU A 274 7.32 -14.86 1.78
CA LEU A 274 8.48 -14.63 2.62
C LEU A 274 9.02 -13.23 2.35
N ALA A 275 9.04 -12.39 3.38
CA ALA A 275 9.67 -11.09 3.34
C ALA A 275 11.00 -11.12 4.09
N PHE A 276 12.04 -10.48 3.55
CA PHE A 276 13.38 -10.56 4.11
C PHE A 276 14.20 -9.29 3.85
N SER A 277 15.29 -9.15 4.58
CA SER A 277 16.36 -8.18 4.36
C SER A 277 17.70 -8.86 4.68
N LYS A 278 18.42 -8.41 5.71
CA LYS A 278 19.54 -9.17 6.30
C LYS A 278 19.08 -10.49 6.92
N ASN A 279 17.87 -10.51 7.47
CA ASN A 279 17.22 -11.68 8.08
C ASN A 279 15.82 -11.89 7.49
N VAL A 280 15.23 -13.07 7.70
CA VAL A 280 13.81 -13.30 7.40
C VAL A 280 12.96 -12.46 8.36
N LYS A 281 12.08 -11.61 7.82
CA LYS A 281 11.16 -10.76 8.59
C LYS A 281 9.83 -11.46 8.83
N VAL A 282 9.27 -12.04 7.78
CA VAL A 282 7.94 -12.66 7.80
C VAL A 282 7.98 -13.91 6.93
N TYR A 283 7.39 -14.99 7.42
CA TYR A 283 7.06 -16.16 6.62
C TYR A 283 5.58 -16.51 6.83
N ILE A 284 4.88 -16.68 5.72
CA ILE A 284 3.47 -17.06 5.66
C ILE A 284 3.41 -18.40 4.92
N PRO A 285 3.04 -19.50 5.60
CA PRO A 285 2.94 -20.82 5.00
C PRO A 285 1.99 -20.88 3.80
N PRO A 286 2.17 -21.85 2.89
CA PRO A 286 1.32 -21.99 1.72
C PRO A 286 -0.12 -22.32 2.09
N ALA A 287 -1.08 -21.52 1.60
CA ALA A 287 -2.50 -21.82 1.68
C ALA A 287 -3.23 -21.31 0.42
N LYS A 288 -4.52 -21.63 0.32
CA LYS A 288 -5.39 -21.34 -0.84
C LYS A 288 -6.53 -20.41 -0.47
N GLY A 289 -7.15 -19.84 -1.51
CA GLY A 289 -8.40 -19.08 -1.42
C GLY A 289 -8.21 -17.61 -1.05
N MET A 290 -9.20 -16.78 -1.39
CA MET A 290 -9.13 -15.32 -1.19
C MET A 290 -9.04 -14.88 0.28
N ALA A 291 -9.52 -15.70 1.23
CA ALA A 291 -9.30 -15.42 2.65
C ALA A 291 -7.80 -15.40 3.01
N HIS A 292 -6.97 -16.17 2.31
CA HIS A 292 -5.52 -16.15 2.50
C HIS A 292 -4.89 -14.85 2.00
N LEU A 293 -5.44 -14.21 0.97
CA LEU A 293 -4.96 -12.90 0.49
C LEU A 293 -5.06 -11.84 1.60
N GLN A 294 -6.17 -11.83 2.35
CA GLN A 294 -6.34 -10.92 3.49
C GLN A 294 -5.35 -11.21 4.62
N THR A 295 -5.08 -12.50 4.87
CA THR A 295 -4.05 -12.92 5.85
C THR A 295 -2.67 -12.44 5.42
N ILE A 296 -2.33 -12.58 4.14
CA ILE A 296 -1.07 -12.10 3.57
C ILE A 296 -0.97 -10.58 3.72
N LEU A 297 -1.98 -9.84 3.26
CA LEU A 297 -2.01 -8.38 3.32
C LEU A 297 -1.81 -7.88 4.76
N HIS A 298 -2.53 -8.45 5.72
CA HIS A 298 -2.42 -8.08 7.14
C HIS A 298 -1.03 -8.33 7.74
N ARG A 299 -0.27 -9.28 7.20
CA ARG A 299 1.07 -9.61 7.70
C ARG A 299 2.18 -8.82 7.02
N ILE A 300 1.92 -8.26 5.83
CA ILE A 300 2.95 -7.58 5.03
C ILE A 300 2.74 -6.08 4.84
N TYR A 301 1.56 -5.52 5.19
CA TYR A 301 1.29 -4.10 4.94
C TYR A 301 2.25 -3.15 5.66
N ASN A 302 2.72 -3.54 6.85
CA ASN A 302 3.65 -2.76 7.67
C ASN A 302 5.13 -3.14 7.44
N LEU A 303 5.45 -3.76 6.31
CA LEU A 303 6.85 -3.98 5.94
C LEU A 303 7.50 -2.65 5.54
N GLU A 304 8.67 -2.43 6.12
CA GLU A 304 9.52 -1.26 5.86
C GLU A 304 10.86 -1.69 5.28
N VAL A 305 11.51 -0.73 4.61
CA VAL A 305 12.87 -0.88 4.10
C VAL A 305 13.86 -0.84 5.24
N ASP A 306 14.76 -1.82 5.31
CA ASP A 306 15.89 -1.80 6.23
C ASP A 306 17.09 -1.07 5.62
N ALA A 307 17.86 -0.40 6.46
CA ALA A 307 19.12 0.22 6.06
C ALA A 307 20.23 -0.80 5.71
N ALA A 308 20.03 -2.08 6.01
CA ALA A 308 20.99 -3.14 5.74
C ALA A 308 20.80 -3.75 4.34
N GLU A 309 21.88 -4.24 3.74
CA GLU A 309 21.81 -5.04 2.52
C GLU A 309 21.15 -6.39 2.77
N SER A 310 20.53 -6.91 1.73
CA SER A 310 19.83 -8.18 1.79
C SER A 310 20.81 -9.35 1.75
N ASN A 311 20.52 -10.39 2.52
CA ASN A 311 21.32 -11.60 2.54
C ASN A 311 20.59 -12.68 1.76
N TYR A 312 20.80 -12.74 0.44
CA TYR A 312 20.09 -13.70 -0.40
C TYR A 312 20.51 -15.14 -0.06
N ALA A 313 21.77 -15.38 0.30
CA ALA A 313 22.22 -16.72 0.70
C ALA A 313 21.43 -17.28 1.89
N ALA A 314 21.26 -16.50 2.97
CA ALA A 314 20.52 -16.91 4.16
C ALA A 314 19.04 -17.20 3.85
N VAL A 315 18.44 -16.39 2.98
CA VAL A 315 17.02 -16.51 2.63
C VAL A 315 16.78 -17.69 1.70
N LEU A 316 17.64 -17.90 0.70
CA LEU A 316 17.57 -19.07 -0.17
C LEU A 316 17.79 -20.37 0.63
N HIS A 317 18.69 -20.36 1.61
CA HIS A 317 18.84 -21.47 2.55
C HIS A 317 17.56 -21.69 3.36
N TYR A 318 16.95 -20.64 3.93
CA TYR A 318 15.70 -20.77 4.66
C TYR A 318 14.57 -21.33 3.78
N VAL A 319 14.44 -20.87 2.53
CA VAL A 319 13.45 -21.39 1.57
C VAL A 319 13.61 -22.90 1.36
N GLN A 320 14.85 -23.41 1.24
CA GLN A 320 15.10 -24.87 1.16
C GLN A 320 14.59 -25.63 2.39
N THR A 321 14.59 -24.99 3.56
CA THR A 321 14.10 -25.61 4.80
C THR A 321 12.59 -25.66 4.87
N VAL A 322 11.88 -24.61 4.44
CA VAL A 322 10.42 -24.50 4.60
C VAL A 322 9.62 -24.95 3.38
N GLN A 323 10.13 -24.76 2.16
CA GLN A 323 9.43 -25.12 0.93
C GLN A 323 9.87 -26.50 0.44
N LYS A 324 9.15 -27.54 0.85
CA LYS A 324 9.44 -28.93 0.48
C LYS A 324 8.74 -29.39 -0.80
N LYS A 325 7.72 -28.68 -1.26
CA LYS A 325 6.98 -29.00 -2.49
C LYS A 325 7.62 -28.24 -3.67
N ARG A 326 7.56 -28.82 -4.87
CA ARG A 326 7.96 -28.11 -6.10
C ARG A 326 7.15 -26.82 -6.20
N SER A 327 7.84 -25.69 -6.39
CA SER A 327 7.23 -24.37 -6.33
C SER A 327 7.82 -23.43 -7.38
N LEU A 328 7.02 -22.49 -7.87
CA LEU A 328 7.49 -21.30 -8.55
C LEU A 328 7.89 -20.25 -7.51
N LEU A 329 9.19 -19.97 -7.42
CA LEU A 329 9.74 -18.93 -6.58
C LEU A 329 9.77 -17.62 -7.38
N LEU A 330 9.02 -16.63 -6.91
CA LEU A 330 8.96 -15.29 -7.49
C LEU A 330 9.67 -14.31 -6.56
N LEU A 331 10.87 -13.89 -6.93
CA LEU A 331 11.66 -12.93 -6.16
C LEU A 331 11.44 -11.51 -6.68
N PHE A 332 10.86 -10.65 -5.84
CA PHE A 332 10.74 -9.21 -6.06
C PHE A 332 11.90 -8.49 -5.38
N SER A 333 12.88 -8.04 -6.16
CA SER A 333 14.13 -7.49 -5.65
C SER A 333 14.91 -6.71 -6.71
N ASP A 334 15.96 -5.99 -6.31
CA ASP A 334 16.88 -5.31 -7.22
C ASP A 334 17.87 -6.28 -7.88
N ILE A 335 17.80 -6.38 -9.21
CA ILE A 335 18.64 -7.28 -10.00
C ILE A 335 20.12 -6.95 -9.85
N HIS A 336 20.48 -5.67 -9.76
CA HIS A 336 21.88 -5.28 -9.68
C HIS A 336 22.55 -5.85 -8.43
N THR A 337 21.89 -5.72 -7.27
CA THR A 337 22.37 -6.18 -5.96
C THR A 337 22.47 -7.70 -5.94
N PHE A 338 21.44 -8.39 -6.42
CA PHE A 338 21.41 -9.86 -6.49
C PHE A 338 22.54 -10.46 -7.32
N LEU A 339 22.89 -9.82 -8.45
CA LEU A 339 23.96 -10.30 -9.32
C LEU A 339 25.37 -10.22 -8.71
N HIS A 340 25.57 -9.42 -7.66
CA HIS A 340 26.87 -9.24 -7.02
C HIS A 340 27.08 -10.15 -5.80
N GLU A 341 26.08 -10.93 -5.39
CA GLU A 341 26.19 -11.87 -4.28
C GLU A 341 26.60 -13.27 -4.77
N ASP A 342 27.90 -13.51 -4.92
CA ASP A 342 28.44 -14.79 -5.44
C ASP A 342 27.96 -16.02 -4.64
N ASN A 343 27.79 -15.87 -3.32
CA ASN A 343 27.33 -16.94 -2.44
C ASN A 343 25.90 -17.38 -2.75
N ALA A 344 25.05 -16.49 -3.25
CA ALA A 344 23.65 -16.80 -3.56
C ALA A 344 23.56 -17.81 -4.72
N LEU A 345 24.51 -17.79 -5.66
CA LEU A 345 24.52 -18.68 -6.82
C LEU A 345 24.55 -20.17 -6.43
N TYR A 346 25.35 -20.53 -5.41
CA TYR A 346 25.47 -21.90 -4.94
C TYR A 346 24.14 -22.44 -4.39
N TYR A 347 23.48 -21.67 -3.50
CA TYR A 347 22.18 -22.07 -2.93
C TYR A 347 21.10 -22.14 -3.99
N LEU A 348 21.15 -21.23 -4.96
CA LEU A 348 20.18 -21.13 -6.03
C LEU A 348 20.27 -22.30 -7.01
N GLN A 349 21.48 -22.76 -7.36
CA GLN A 349 21.67 -23.97 -8.16
C GLN A 349 21.04 -25.20 -7.51
N ARG A 350 21.13 -25.30 -6.18
CA ARG A 350 20.50 -26.38 -5.40
C ARG A 350 18.98 -26.25 -5.37
N LEU A 351 18.44 -25.05 -5.13
CA LEU A 351 16.99 -24.79 -5.17
C LEU A 351 16.39 -25.15 -6.53
N ARG A 352 17.07 -24.79 -7.62
CA ARG A 352 16.59 -25.01 -8.99
C ARG A 352 16.41 -26.47 -9.36
N ARG A 353 17.05 -27.41 -8.65
CA ARG A 353 16.82 -28.85 -8.87
C ARG A 353 15.35 -29.23 -8.63
N GLN A 354 14.66 -28.48 -7.77
CA GLN A 354 13.28 -28.74 -7.39
C GLN A 354 12.32 -27.63 -7.80
N HIS A 355 12.73 -26.36 -7.69
CA HIS A 355 11.87 -25.20 -7.86
C HIS A 355 12.20 -24.45 -9.16
N LEU A 356 11.18 -23.83 -9.76
CA LEU A 356 11.40 -22.85 -10.82
C LEU A 356 11.64 -21.48 -10.19
N PHE A 357 12.61 -20.73 -10.67
CA PHE A 357 12.97 -19.43 -10.11
C PHE A 357 12.82 -18.34 -11.16
N LEU A 358 12.07 -17.30 -10.80
CA LEU A 358 11.92 -16.08 -11.58
C LEU A 358 12.17 -14.88 -10.66
N MET A 359 13.13 -14.05 -11.05
CA MET A 359 13.37 -12.76 -10.42
C MET A 359 12.67 -11.66 -11.22
N ILE A 360 12.02 -10.75 -10.51
CA ILE A 360 11.30 -9.61 -11.06
C ILE A 360 11.85 -8.36 -10.37
N GLY A 361 12.46 -7.48 -11.17
CA GLY A 361 13.00 -6.21 -10.71
C GLY A 361 12.39 -5.01 -11.43
N ILE A 362 12.71 -3.83 -10.92
CA ILE A 362 12.27 -2.57 -11.51
C ILE A 362 13.41 -2.01 -12.37
N GLU A 363 13.09 -1.65 -13.62
CA GLU A 363 14.04 -1.03 -14.54
C GLU A 363 14.46 0.36 -14.02
N ASP A 364 15.76 0.62 -14.03
CA ASP A 364 16.30 1.94 -13.70
C ASP A 364 16.09 2.92 -14.86
N GLU A 365 15.00 3.68 -14.81
CA GLU A 365 14.67 4.67 -15.83
C GLU A 365 15.70 5.79 -15.94
N LEU A 366 16.35 6.18 -14.84
CA LEU A 366 17.37 7.23 -14.85
C LEU A 366 18.60 6.76 -15.62
N LEU A 367 19.02 5.53 -15.39
CA LEU A 367 20.11 4.90 -16.15
C LEU A 367 19.76 4.83 -17.64
N VAL A 368 18.55 4.38 -17.99
CA VAL A 368 18.09 4.31 -19.39
C VAL A 368 18.05 5.69 -20.04
N LYS A 369 17.58 6.72 -19.33
CA LYS A 369 17.57 8.11 -19.82
C LYS A 369 18.97 8.63 -20.08
N ARG A 370 19.92 8.42 -19.16
CA ARG A 370 21.34 8.82 -19.31
C ARG A 370 22.04 8.14 -20.49
N ILE A 371 21.68 6.89 -20.80
CA ILE A 371 22.24 6.19 -21.97
C ILE A 371 21.72 6.80 -23.27
N LYS A 372 20.46 7.26 -23.29
CA LYS A 372 19.80 7.82 -24.48
C LYS A 372 20.07 9.30 -24.70
N SER A 373 20.51 10.05 -23.69
CA SER A 373 20.76 11.49 -23.83
C SER A 373 21.90 11.78 -24.82
N GLU A 374 21.75 12.88 -25.56
CA GLU A 374 22.83 13.47 -26.36
C GLU A 374 23.65 14.39 -25.45
N PRO A 375 24.96 14.10 -25.24
CA PRO A 375 25.77 14.89 -24.33
C PRO A 375 26.09 16.25 -24.95
N VAL A 376 25.81 17.32 -24.22
CA VAL A 376 26.12 18.71 -24.64
C VAL A 376 27.48 19.17 -24.09
N ASP A 377 27.96 18.52 -23.02
CA ASP A 377 29.22 18.83 -22.35
C ASP A 377 30.02 17.55 -22.01
N GLU A 378 31.27 17.72 -21.61
CA GLU A 378 32.17 16.62 -21.25
C GLU A 378 31.67 15.80 -20.05
N ILE A 379 31.02 16.45 -19.08
CA ILE A 379 30.50 15.80 -17.87
C ILE A 379 29.35 14.86 -18.25
N GLN A 380 28.45 15.29 -19.14
CA GLN A 380 27.35 14.49 -19.69
C GLN A 380 27.88 13.35 -20.54
N ALA A 381 28.94 13.57 -21.34
CA ALA A 381 29.60 12.51 -22.08
C ALA A 381 30.18 11.44 -21.14
N MET A 382 30.83 11.87 -20.04
CA MET A 382 31.34 10.97 -19.01
C MET A 382 30.21 10.21 -18.30
N MET A 383 29.14 10.89 -17.88
CA MET A 383 27.97 10.26 -17.25
C MET A 383 27.32 9.21 -18.17
N LYS A 384 27.17 9.53 -19.45
CA LYS A 384 26.66 8.59 -20.46
C LYS A 384 27.57 7.38 -20.61
N SER A 385 28.88 7.57 -20.71
CA SER A 385 29.86 6.49 -20.81
C SER A 385 29.83 5.57 -19.57
N MET A 386 29.76 6.15 -18.37
CA MET A 386 29.61 5.39 -17.12
C MET A 386 28.30 4.59 -17.10
N ALA A 387 27.19 5.21 -17.49
CA ALA A 387 25.88 4.55 -17.56
C ALA A 387 25.88 3.38 -18.56
N GLN A 388 26.49 3.56 -19.74
CA GLN A 388 26.67 2.49 -20.73
C GLN A 388 27.52 1.34 -20.19
N LYS A 389 28.64 1.66 -19.52
CA LYS A 389 29.51 0.65 -18.89
C LYS A 389 28.74 -0.15 -17.83
N GLN A 390 27.96 0.51 -16.97
CA GLN A 390 27.14 -0.14 -15.95
C GLN A 390 26.10 -1.09 -16.58
N MET A 391 25.41 -0.65 -17.64
CA MET A 391 24.45 -1.49 -18.36
C MET A 391 25.12 -2.71 -19.01
N LEU A 392 26.31 -2.55 -19.60
CA LEU A 392 27.06 -3.67 -20.19
C LEU A 392 27.49 -4.71 -19.13
N VAL A 393 27.99 -4.24 -17.98
CA VAL A 393 28.35 -5.12 -16.85
C VAL A 393 27.12 -5.89 -16.37
N LYS A 394 26.00 -5.19 -16.16
CA LYS A 394 24.73 -5.80 -15.75
C LYS A 394 24.26 -6.86 -16.76
N LYS A 395 24.31 -6.55 -18.06
CA LYS A 395 23.90 -7.49 -19.13
C LYS A 395 24.81 -8.73 -19.16
N ARG A 396 26.12 -8.56 -18.94
CA ARG A 396 27.08 -9.66 -18.88
C ARG A 396 26.79 -10.58 -17.69
N GLU A 397 26.63 -10.02 -16.49
CA GLU A 397 26.32 -10.83 -15.29
C GLU A 397 24.94 -11.47 -15.42
N LYS A 398 23.92 -10.73 -15.86
CA LYS A 398 22.59 -11.31 -16.15
C LYS A 398 22.66 -12.50 -17.09
N SER A 399 23.40 -12.40 -18.20
CA SER A 399 23.57 -13.52 -19.15
C SER A 399 24.29 -14.72 -18.51
N LYS A 400 25.29 -14.49 -17.65
CA LYS A 400 25.97 -15.55 -16.89
C LYS A 400 24.98 -16.30 -15.98
N TRP A 401 24.09 -15.58 -15.30
CA TRP A 401 23.07 -16.18 -14.43
C TRP A 401 21.94 -16.85 -15.22
N GLU A 402 21.48 -16.27 -16.34
CA GLU A 402 20.46 -16.86 -17.22
C GLU A 402 20.92 -18.17 -17.87
N LYS A 403 22.20 -18.28 -18.24
CA LYS A 403 22.80 -19.55 -18.71
C LYS A 403 22.73 -20.66 -17.65
N GLN A 404 22.60 -20.30 -16.38
CA GLN A 404 22.37 -21.24 -15.28
C GLN A 404 20.87 -21.48 -15.02
N GLY A 405 20.00 -21.07 -15.95
CA GLY A 405 18.56 -21.31 -15.93
C GLY A 405 17.78 -20.44 -14.97
N LEU A 406 18.26 -19.21 -14.73
CA LEU A 406 17.65 -18.24 -13.83
C LEU A 406 16.97 -17.16 -14.65
N LEU A 407 15.65 -17.13 -14.61
CA LEU A 407 14.88 -16.14 -15.35
C LEU A 407 14.89 -14.82 -14.58
N MET A 408 15.27 -13.75 -15.26
CA MET A 408 15.38 -12.41 -14.67
C MET A 408 14.68 -11.41 -15.57
N VAL A 409 13.67 -10.73 -15.03
CA VAL A 409 12.83 -9.79 -15.76
C VAL A 409 12.90 -8.43 -15.07
N GLU A 410 13.03 -7.38 -15.87
CA GLU A 410 12.88 -6.00 -15.40
C GLU A 410 11.72 -5.36 -16.13
N ALA A 411 10.90 -4.63 -15.38
CA ALA A 411 9.81 -3.84 -15.92
C ALA A 411 9.87 -2.42 -15.36
N ARG A 412 9.28 -1.48 -16.09
CA ARG A 412 9.07 -0.13 -15.56
C ARG A 412 8.14 -0.18 -14.35
N GLU A 413 8.31 0.78 -13.45
CA GLU A 413 7.54 0.88 -12.20
C GLU A 413 6.01 0.79 -12.43
N GLU A 414 5.52 1.43 -13.50
CA GLU A 414 4.10 1.51 -13.86
C GLU A 414 3.52 0.17 -14.36
N LYS A 415 4.38 -0.73 -14.85
CA LYS A 415 4.00 -2.00 -15.47
C LYS A 415 4.46 -3.22 -14.68
N LEU A 416 5.02 -3.04 -13.49
CA LEU A 416 5.61 -4.12 -12.72
C LEU A 416 4.58 -5.20 -12.38
N ALA A 417 3.41 -4.81 -11.87
CA ALA A 417 2.34 -5.73 -11.48
C ALA A 417 1.79 -6.53 -12.67
N THR A 418 1.44 -5.84 -13.77
CA THR A 418 0.93 -6.49 -15.00
C THR A 418 1.96 -7.41 -15.64
N THR A 419 3.23 -7.00 -15.67
CA THR A 419 4.33 -7.83 -16.16
C THR A 419 4.51 -9.07 -15.29
N ALA A 420 4.49 -8.92 -13.97
CA ALA A 420 4.65 -10.03 -13.03
C ALA A 420 3.55 -11.09 -13.19
N VAL A 421 2.29 -10.65 -13.32
CA VAL A 421 1.15 -11.54 -13.59
C VAL A 421 1.29 -12.22 -14.95
N SER A 422 1.68 -11.48 -15.99
CA SER A 422 1.88 -12.04 -17.33
C SER A 422 2.93 -13.16 -17.34
N TYR A 423 4.08 -12.96 -16.68
CA TYR A 423 5.10 -13.99 -16.55
C TYR A 423 4.64 -15.18 -15.71
N TYR A 424 3.91 -14.94 -14.61
CA TYR A 424 3.28 -16.03 -13.85
C TYR A 424 2.38 -16.89 -14.76
N ILE A 425 1.46 -16.27 -15.51
CA ILE A 425 0.54 -16.97 -16.41
C ILE A 425 1.30 -17.71 -17.53
N ASP A 426 2.31 -17.09 -18.13
CA ASP A 426 3.12 -17.71 -19.19
C ASP A 426 3.87 -18.95 -18.69
N LEU A 427 4.49 -18.87 -17.51
CA LEU A 427 5.20 -20.01 -16.90
C LEU A 427 4.25 -21.17 -16.55
N MET A 428 3.04 -20.85 -16.09
CA MET A 428 1.99 -21.83 -15.81
C MET A 428 1.52 -22.50 -17.11
N ASN A 429 1.29 -21.72 -18.17
CA ASN A 429 0.84 -22.23 -19.47
C ASN A 429 1.87 -23.12 -20.17
N ARG A 430 3.16 -22.88 -19.97
CA ARG A 430 4.25 -23.72 -20.51
C ARG A 430 4.41 -25.05 -19.76
N GLY A 431 3.69 -25.25 -18.65
CA GLY A 431 3.80 -26.44 -17.82
C GLY A 431 5.15 -26.59 -17.13
N LEU A 432 5.86 -25.47 -16.89
CA LEU A 432 7.20 -25.49 -16.28
C LEU A 432 7.16 -25.66 -14.76
N VAL A 433 6.00 -25.47 -14.13
CA VAL A 433 5.79 -25.53 -12.68
C VAL A 433 5.12 -26.82 -12.26
#